data_AF-A0A7X1EJA0-F1
#
_entry.id   AF-A0A7X1EJA0-F1
#
_cell.length_a   1.000
_cell.length_b   1.000
_cell.length_c   1.000
_cell.angle_alpha   90.00
_cell.angle_beta   90.00
_cell.angle_gamma   90.00
#
_symmetry.space_group_name_H-M   'P 1'
#
loop_
_entity.id
_entity.type
_entity.pdbx_description
1 polymer ?
#
loop_
_entity_poly.entity_id
_entity_poly.type
_entity_poly.pdbx_seq_one_letter_code
_entity_poly.pdbx_strand_id
1 'polypeptide(L)' 'MQRDEAITLMEQAEAALMALVESYTTEQDGTFSACHPRSGFSNTLNQMHKLRKAMKSSKV' A
#
# COMPACT_ATOMS: atom_id res chain seq x y z
N MET A 1 17.21 -15.09 4.51
CA MET A 1 16.03 -15.87 4.93
C MET A 1 14.96 -15.00 5.59
N GLN A 2 15.10 -14.51 6.82
CA GLN A 2 14.06 -13.63 7.44
C GLN A 2 13.82 -12.32 6.67
N ARG A 3 14.88 -11.72 6.11
CA ARG A 3 14.78 -10.49 5.30
C ARG A 3 14.01 -10.71 3.99
N ASP A 4 14.26 -11.82 3.32
CA ASP A 4 13.61 -12.15 2.04
C ASP A 4 12.13 -12.46 2.25
N GLU A 5 11.80 -13.20 3.31
CA GLU A 5 10.43 -13.45 3.74
C GLU A 5 9.68 -12.16 4.07
N ALA A 6 10.30 -11.26 4.85
CA ALA A 6 9.71 -9.96 5.16
C ALA A 6 9.48 -9.10 3.90
N ILE A 7 10.39 -9.15 2.92
CA ILE A 7 10.21 -8.48 1.62
C ILE A 7 9.01 -9.07 0.88
N THR A 8 8.87 -10.39 0.82
CA THR A 8 7.73 -11.06 0.17
C THR A 8 6.41 -10.70 0.84
N LEU A 9 6.35 -10.69 2.17
CA LEU A 9 5.17 -10.29 2.92
C LEU A 9 4.81 -8.82 2.66
N MET A 10 5.80 -7.94 2.54
CA MET A 10 5.56 -6.55 2.14
C MET A 10 5.00 -6.43 0.73
N GLU A 11 5.46 -7.24 -0.23
CA GLU A 11 4.92 -7.23 -1.61
C GLU A 11 3.46 -7.68 -1.64
N GLN A 12 3.10 -8.68 -0.84
CA GLN A 12 1.70 -9.13 -0.72
C GLN A 12 0.81 -8.05 -0.09
N ALA A 13 1.29 -7.39 0.97
CA ALA A 13 0.56 -6.31 1.62
C ALA A 13 0.41 -5.06 0.73
N GLU A 14 1.44 -4.72 -0.06
CA GLU A 14 1.37 -3.67 -1.08
C GLU A 14 0.26 -3.96 -2.11
N ALA A 15 0.19 -5.20 -2.61
CA ALA A 15 -0.84 -5.60 -3.57
C ALA A 15 -2.26 -5.51 -2.99
N ALA A 16 -2.47 -5.99 -1.76
CA ALA A 16 -3.75 -5.88 -1.08
C ALA A 16 -4.17 -4.42 -0.84
N LEU A 17 -3.22 -3.57 -0.46
CA LEU A 17 -3.47 -2.15 -0.22
C LEU A 17 -3.77 -1.38 -1.51
N MET A 18 -3.10 -1.73 -2.62
CA MET A 18 -3.40 -1.17 -3.94
C MET A 18 -4.83 -1.51 -4.38
N ALA A 19 -5.25 -2.77 -4.24
CA ALA A 19 -6.62 -3.18 -4.53
C ALA A 19 -7.66 -2.43 -3.66
N LEU A 20 -7.35 -2.19 -2.39
CA LEU A 20 -8.19 -1.38 -1.50
C LEU A 20 -8.28 0.08 -1.97
N VAL A 21 -7.16 0.71 -2.33
CA VAL A 21 -7.12 2.08 -2.87
C VAL A 21 -7.95 2.19 -4.16
N GLU A 22 -7.85 1.20 -5.04
CA GLU A 22 -8.61 1.14 -6.30
C GLU A 22 -10.10 0.91 -6.05
N SER A 23 -10.47 0.16 -5.01
CA SER A 23 -11.88 -0.08 -4.63
C SER A 23 -12.61 1.19 -4.17
N TYR A 24 -11.86 2.22 -3.74
CA TYR A 24 -12.41 3.56 -3.51
C TYR A 24 -12.64 4.27 -4.86
N THR A 25 -13.63 3.77 -5.59
CA THR A 25 -14.27 4.48 -6.69
C THR A 25 -15.33 5.42 -6.12
N THR A 26 -15.47 6.60 -6.73
CA THR A 26 -16.48 7.59 -6.34
C THR A 26 -17.87 6.91 -6.36
N GLU A 27 -18.52 6.79 -5.20
CA GLU A 27 -19.93 6.41 -5.17
C GLU A 27 -20.74 7.49 -5.89
N GLN A 28 -21.68 7.07 -6.76
CA GLN A 28 -22.55 7.99 -7.50
C GLN A 28 -23.51 8.77 -6.56
N ASP A 29 -23.60 8.33 -5.31
CA ASP A 29 -24.69 8.65 -4.38
C ASP A 29 -24.26 9.73 -3.36
N GLY A 30 -23.04 10.26 -3.48
CA GLY A 30 -22.57 11.47 -2.78
C GLY A 30 -22.42 11.39 -1.25
N THR A 31 -22.75 10.26 -0.62
CA THR A 31 -22.70 10.07 0.83
C THR A 31 -21.35 9.56 1.34
N PHE A 32 -20.57 8.90 0.49
CA PHE A 32 -19.21 8.46 0.80
C PHE A 32 -18.15 9.30 0.05
N SER A 33 -17.38 10.10 0.79
CA SER A 33 -16.22 10.79 0.21
C SER A 33 -15.05 9.81 0.06
N ALA A 34 -15.07 9.01 -1.00
CA ALA A 34 -14.00 8.06 -1.36
C ALA A 34 -12.60 8.72 -1.48
N CYS A 35 -12.54 10.05 -1.62
CA CYS A 35 -11.30 10.82 -1.71
C CYS A 35 -10.43 10.74 -0.43
N HIS A 36 -11.04 10.76 0.76
CA HIS A 36 -10.28 10.76 2.03
C HIS A 36 -9.67 9.39 2.37
N PRO A 37 -10.41 8.27 2.27
CA PRO A 37 -9.82 6.94 2.43
C PRO A 37 -8.77 6.66 1.35
N ARG A 38 -9.08 6.95 0.08
CA ARG A 38 -8.16 6.72 -1.04
C ARG A 38 -6.81 7.42 -0.84
N SER A 39 -6.83 8.70 -0.46
CA SER A 39 -5.60 9.47 -0.21
C SER A 39 -4.84 8.93 1.01
N GLY A 40 -5.53 8.59 2.10
CA GLY A 40 -4.93 7.98 3.29
C GLY A 40 -4.20 6.67 2.97
N PHE A 41 -4.88 5.73 2.33
CA PHE A 41 -4.29 4.43 1.98
C PHE A 41 -3.23 4.55 0.87
N SER A 42 -3.38 5.48 -0.06
CA SER A 42 -2.33 5.77 -1.07
C SER A 42 -1.05 6.27 -0.41
N ASN A 43 -1.13 7.10 0.64
CA ASN A 43 0.04 7.55 1.37
C ASN A 43 0.73 6.39 2.10
N THR A 44 -0.04 5.51 2.74
CA THR A 44 0.50 4.30 3.37
C THR A 44 1.18 3.38 2.36
N LEU A 45 0.57 3.16 1.17
CA LEU A 45 1.16 2.37 0.09
C LEU A 45 2.52 2.93 -0.34
N ASN A 46 2.62 4.26 -0.49
CA ASN A 46 3.87 4.93 -0.82
C ASN A 46 4.95 4.77 0.27
N GLN A 47 4.57 4.77 1.54
CA GLN A 47 5.50 4.53 2.66
C GLN A 47 5.99 3.08 2.66
N MET A 48 5.10 2.11 2.44
CA MET A 48 5.47 0.69 2.34
C MET A 48 6.44 0.42 1.19
N HIS A 49 6.18 1.00 0.00
CA HIS A 49 7.11 0.92 -1.13
C HIS A 49 8.51 1.44 -0.81
N LYS A 50 8.60 2.57 -0.09
CA LYS A 50 9.90 3.12 0.32
C LYS A 50 10.60 2.19 1.31
N LEU A 51 9.87 1.65 2.28
CA LEU A 51 10.41 0.72 3.27
C LEU A 51 10.93 -0.56 2.62
N ARG A 52 10.15 -1.19 1.73
CA ARG A 52 10.57 -2.39 1.00
C ARG A 52 11.80 -2.12 0.13
N LYS A 53 11.85 -0.98 -0.57
CA LYS A 53 13.03 -0.59 -1.37
C LYS A 53 14.26 -0.42 -0.48
N ALA A 54 14.13 0.24 0.67
CA ALA A 54 15.21 0.39 1.64
C ALA A 54 15.65 -0.97 2.19
N MET A 55 14.71 -1.87 2.48
CA MET A 55 15.03 -3.24 2.89
C MET A 55 15.75 -4.02 1.80
N LYS A 56 15.44 -3.85 0.52
CA LYS A 56 16.15 -4.48 -0.61
C LYS A 56 17.55 -3.88 -0.85
N SER A 57 17.72 -2.58 -0.68
CA SER A 57 19.00 -1.90 -0.92
C SER A 57 19.96 -1.98 0.27
N SER A 58 19.44 -2.15 1.49
CA SER A 58 20.26 -2.30 2.69
C SER A 58 21.10 -3.58 2.59
N LYS A 59 22.40 -3.41 2.36
CA LYS A 59 23.38 -4.49 2.45
C LYS A 59 23.72 -4.69 3.93
N VAL A 60 22.83 -5.38 4.65
CA VAL A 60 23.19 -6.04 5.91
C VAL A 60 23.67 -7.44 5.57
#